data_AF-A0A6J4VEY2-F1
#
_entry.id   AF-A0A6J4VEY2-F1
#
_cell.length_a   1.000
_cell.length_b   1.000
_cell.length_c   1.000
_cell.angle_alpha   90.00
_cell.angle_beta   90.00
_cell.angle_gamma   90.00
#
_symmetry.space_group_name_H-M   'P 1'
#
loop_
_entity.id
_entity.type
_entity.pdbx_description
1 polymer ?
#
loop_
_entity_poly.entity_id
_entity_poly.type
_entity_poly.pdbx_seq_one_letter_code
_entity_poly.pdbx_strand_id
1 'polypeptide(L)'
;MTISQHPTDQLIRELIDRERLATESEIAAIVARMVSAPFEPRTIAVPTDLQGVTYLTQTLDRRAPSLDIHLAKRVVSERQWTYGTTVVQYLADLRRAIQLPSARLLAYVRRGGYIAGVIVPTASVLTPTQLGLGALPFLLVIYSVDRGIIVSGYQIFALGQAGIPREARWLNGQ
;
A
#
# COMPACT_ATOMS: atom_id res chain seq x y z
N MET A 1 19.61 3.62 -9.09
CA MET A 1 18.55 4.05 -8.15
C MET A 1 19.18 4.06 -6.77
N THR A 2 19.08 5.15 -6.03
CA THR A 2 19.64 5.23 -4.67
C THR A 2 18.75 4.48 -3.70
N ILE A 3 19.32 3.52 -2.97
CA ILE A 3 18.61 2.76 -1.92
C ILE A 3 18.42 3.65 -0.70
N SER A 4 17.24 3.60 -0.09
CA SER A 4 16.89 4.32 1.14
C SER A 4 17.88 3.98 2.26
N GLN A 5 18.42 5.02 2.90
CA GLN A 5 19.34 4.92 4.03
C GLN A 5 18.66 5.10 5.39
N HIS A 6 17.32 5.11 5.43
CA HIS A 6 16.61 5.22 6.69
C HIS A 6 16.89 3.99 7.58
N PRO A 7 17.18 4.15 8.89
CA PRO A 7 17.51 3.02 9.77
C PRO A 7 16.45 1.92 9.78
N THR A 8 15.17 2.28 9.83
CA THR A 8 14.07 1.31 9.74
C THR A 8 14.00 0.57 8.40
N ASP A 9 14.39 1.20 7.30
CA ASP A 9 14.42 0.53 6.00
C ASP A 9 15.57 -0.50 5.95
N GLN A 10 16.71 -0.17 6.57
CA GLN A 10 17.82 -1.11 6.75
C GLN A 10 17.42 -2.29 7.66
N LEU A 11 16.72 -2.01 8.76
CA LEU A 11 16.15 -3.03 9.64
C LEU A 11 15.24 -4.00 8.88
N ILE A 12 14.32 -3.53 8.05
CA ILE A 12 13.43 -4.42 7.28
C ILE A 12 14.23 -5.31 6.32
N ARG A 13 15.27 -4.78 5.67
CA ARG A 13 16.17 -5.59 4.83
C ARG A 13 16.88 -6.66 5.65
N GLU A 14 17.45 -6.29 6.80
CA GLU A 14 18.10 -7.23 7.70
C GLU A 14 17.15 -8.34 8.19
N LEU A 15 15.90 -8.00 8.53
CA LEU A 15 14.86 -8.96 8.93
C LEU A 15 14.58 -10.00 7.83
N ILE A 16 14.58 -9.55 6.58
CA ILE A 16 14.41 -10.42 5.40
C ILE A 16 15.67 -11.27 5.21
N ASP A 17 16.85 -10.65 5.11
CA ASP A 17 18.11 -11.32 4.76
C ASP A 17 18.56 -12.34 5.81
N ARG A 18 18.31 -12.05 7.09
CA ARG A 18 18.70 -12.94 8.21
C ARG A 18 17.60 -13.89 8.64
N GLU A 19 16.45 -13.86 7.96
CA GLU A 19 15.30 -14.70 8.28
C GLU A 19 14.90 -14.66 9.78
N ARG A 20 15.02 -13.51 10.45
CA ARG A 20 14.62 -13.37 11.86
C ARG A 20 13.23 -12.74 12.04
N LEU A 21 12.59 -12.97 13.18
CA LEU A 21 11.37 -12.26 13.56
C LEU A 21 11.70 -10.85 14.05
N ALA A 22 10.74 -9.94 13.88
CA ALA A 22 10.83 -8.60 14.43
C ALA A 22 10.38 -8.61 15.91
N THR A 23 11.04 -7.80 16.74
CA THR A 23 10.56 -7.50 18.09
C THR A 23 9.40 -6.50 18.05
N GLU A 24 8.68 -6.33 19.16
CA GLU A 24 7.59 -5.34 19.25
C GLU A 24 8.07 -3.91 18.99
N SER A 25 9.25 -3.53 19.51
CA SER A 25 9.83 -2.20 19.28
C SER A 25 10.22 -1.99 17.82
N GLU A 26 10.70 -3.03 17.14
CA GLU A 26 11.00 -3.01 15.71
C GLU A 26 9.73 -2.90 14.88
N ILE A 27 8.67 -3.64 15.22
CA ILE A 27 7.35 -3.52 14.57
C ILE A 27 6.83 -2.09 14.71
N ALA A 28 6.89 -1.50 15.91
CA ALA A 28 6.47 -0.12 16.13
C ALA A 28 7.27 0.88 15.27
N ALA A 29 8.58 0.68 15.16
CA ALA A 29 9.43 1.50 14.30
C ALA A 29 9.06 1.36 12.80
N ILE A 30 8.78 0.14 12.34
CA ILE A 30 8.35 -0.14 10.96
C ILE A 30 7.01 0.53 10.65
N VAL A 31 6.03 0.39 11.55
CA VAL A 31 4.72 1.05 11.45
C VAL A 31 4.90 2.57 11.36
N ALA A 32 5.64 3.17 12.29
CA ALA A 32 5.88 4.62 12.30
C ALA A 32 6.54 5.11 10.99
N ARG A 33 7.50 4.33 10.47
CA ARG A 33 8.15 4.62 9.18
C ARG A 33 7.16 4.55 8.02
N MET A 34 6.35 3.50 7.94
CA MET A 34 5.38 3.33 6.85
C MET A 34 4.28 4.40 6.87
N VAL A 35 3.82 4.82 8.05
CA VAL A 35 2.80 5.88 8.20
C VAL A 35 3.30 7.23 7.68
N SER A 36 4.54 7.58 8.02
CA SER A 36 5.16 8.85 7.65
C SER A 36 5.68 8.88 6.20
N ALA A 37 5.77 7.72 5.55
CA ALA A 37 6.27 7.61 4.19
C ALA A 37 5.39 8.40 3.20
N PRO A 38 6.00 9.05 2.19
CA PRO A 38 5.25 9.62 1.09
C PRO A 38 4.73 8.50 0.18
N PHE A 39 3.66 8.79 -0.55
CA PHE A 39 3.26 7.96 -1.69
C PHE A 39 4.24 8.20 -2.86
N GLU A 40 4.39 7.22 -3.74
CA GLU A 40 5.20 7.30 -4.97
C GLU A 40 5.05 8.66 -5.67
N PRO A 41 6.09 9.52 -5.63
CA PRO A 41 5.98 10.91 -6.10
C PRO A 41 6.11 11.03 -7.62
N ARG A 42 6.52 9.97 -8.31
CA ARG A 42 6.80 10.05 -9.75
C ARG A 42 5.52 10.15 -10.57
N THR A 43 5.59 10.95 -11.63
CA THR A 43 4.68 10.88 -12.76
C THR A 43 5.01 9.66 -13.61
N ILE A 44 4.05 8.76 -13.79
CA ILE A 44 4.20 7.51 -14.55
C ILE A 44 3.25 7.49 -15.75
N ALA A 45 3.45 6.52 -16.65
CA ALA A 45 2.53 6.30 -17.76
C ALA A 45 1.18 5.82 -17.24
N VAL A 46 0.09 6.40 -17.76
CA VAL A 46 -1.27 5.99 -17.43
C VAL A 46 -1.62 4.73 -18.22
N PRO A 47 -2.11 3.66 -17.57
CA PRO A 47 -2.63 2.48 -18.24
C PRO A 47 -3.67 2.85 -19.32
N THR A 48 -3.66 2.17 -20.46
CA THR A 48 -4.51 2.52 -21.62
C THR A 48 -6.00 2.53 -21.28
N ASP A 49 -6.44 1.65 -20.37
CA ASP A 49 -7.81 1.57 -19.88
C ASP A 49 -8.23 2.72 -18.96
N LEU A 50 -7.27 3.53 -18.48
CA LEU A 50 -7.50 4.71 -17.65
C LEU A 50 -7.22 6.03 -18.38
N GLN A 51 -6.68 6.00 -19.59
CA GLN A 51 -6.42 7.21 -20.36
C GLN A 51 -7.74 7.88 -20.78
N GLY A 52 -7.83 9.20 -20.60
CA GLY A 52 -9.04 9.98 -20.83
C GLY A 52 -10.06 9.91 -19.70
N VAL A 53 -9.85 9.11 -18.66
CA VAL A 53 -10.75 9.08 -17.49
C VAL A 53 -10.63 10.40 -16.74
N THR A 54 -11.75 11.08 -16.57
CA THR A 54 -11.89 12.23 -15.66
C THR A 54 -12.40 11.75 -14.31
N TYR A 55 -11.66 12.02 -13.24
CA TYR A 55 -12.08 11.74 -11.87
C TYR A 55 -11.89 12.99 -11.00
N LEU A 56 -12.95 13.35 -10.26
CA LEU A 56 -13.07 14.64 -9.59
C LEU A 56 -12.82 15.81 -10.57
N THR A 57 -11.67 16.48 -10.48
CA THR A 57 -11.30 17.62 -11.34
C THR A 57 -10.13 17.31 -12.28
N GLN A 58 -9.60 16.08 -12.25
CA GLN A 58 -8.41 15.70 -13.00
C GLN A 58 -8.77 14.72 -14.12
N THR A 59 -8.23 14.97 -15.32
CA THR A 59 -8.30 14.04 -16.44
C THR A 59 -6.94 13.37 -16.59
N LEU A 60 -6.93 12.03 -16.62
CA LEU A 60 -5.71 11.26 -16.78
C LEU A 60 -5.32 11.20 -18.27
N ASP A 61 -4.29 11.95 -18.66
CA ASP A 61 -3.70 11.86 -20.01
C ASP A 61 -2.71 10.68 -20.09
N ARG A 62 -1.77 10.67 -21.04
CA ARG A 62 -0.73 9.63 -21.20
C ARG A 62 0.17 9.47 -19.98
N ARG A 63 0.34 10.52 -19.18
CA ARG A 63 1.16 10.54 -17.97
C ARG A 63 0.48 11.32 -16.86
N ALA A 64 0.53 10.81 -15.65
CA ALA A 64 -0.03 11.47 -14.47
C ALA A 64 0.74 11.07 -13.20
N PRO A 65 0.60 11.82 -12.09
CA PRO A 65 1.13 11.39 -10.80
C PRO A 65 0.62 9.99 -10.43
N SER A 66 1.52 9.14 -9.91
CA SER A 66 1.18 7.75 -9.56
C SER A 66 -0.03 7.65 -8.62
N LEU A 67 -0.12 8.58 -7.66
CA LEU A 67 -1.22 8.65 -6.70
C LEU A 67 -2.58 8.87 -7.37
N ASP A 68 -2.66 9.77 -8.35
CA ASP A 68 -3.91 10.08 -9.05
C ASP A 68 -4.36 8.88 -9.91
N ILE A 69 -3.41 8.20 -10.56
CA ILE A 69 -3.67 6.97 -11.32
C ILE A 69 -4.20 5.88 -10.40
N HIS A 70 -3.56 5.67 -9.25
CA HIS A 70 -4.00 4.67 -8.29
C HIS A 70 -5.39 4.99 -7.75
N LEU A 71 -5.66 6.23 -7.35
CA LEU A 71 -6.98 6.64 -6.86
C LEU A 71 -8.07 6.42 -7.92
N ALA A 72 -7.86 6.92 -9.15
CA ALA A 72 -8.82 6.75 -10.24
C ALA A 72 -9.06 5.26 -10.54
N LYS A 73 -8.00 4.43 -10.54
CA LYS A 73 -8.14 2.99 -10.70
C LYS A 73 -9.02 2.38 -9.61
N ARG A 74 -8.75 2.71 -8.34
CA ARG A 74 -9.48 2.13 -7.20
C ARG A 74 -10.94 2.56 -7.15
N VAL A 75 -11.25 3.79 -7.56
CA VAL A 75 -12.62 4.33 -7.50
C VAL A 75 -13.42 4.04 -8.78
N VAL A 76 -12.85 4.32 -9.95
CA VAL A 76 -13.58 4.28 -11.22
C VAL A 76 -13.60 2.88 -11.82
N SER A 77 -12.43 2.25 -11.95
CA SER A 77 -12.30 0.95 -12.60
C SER A 77 -12.70 -0.19 -11.66
N GLU A 78 -12.10 -0.23 -10.46
CA GLU A 78 -12.30 -1.35 -9.53
C GLU A 78 -13.44 -1.12 -8.54
N ARG A 79 -13.90 0.13 -8.40
CA ARG A 79 -15.02 0.52 -7.51
C ARG A 79 -14.83 0.07 -6.07
N GLN A 80 -13.60 -0.01 -5.59
CA GLN A 80 -13.24 -0.45 -4.24
C GLN A 80 -13.55 0.64 -3.19
N TRP A 81 -13.36 1.90 -3.56
CA TRP A 81 -13.76 3.06 -2.76
C TRP A 81 -14.98 3.72 -3.38
N THR A 82 -15.77 4.41 -2.55
CA THR A 82 -16.93 5.17 -3.00
C THR A 82 -16.52 6.29 -3.96
N TYR A 83 -17.43 6.65 -4.88
CA TYR A 83 -17.22 7.78 -5.77
C TYR A 83 -17.16 9.08 -4.96
N GLY A 84 -16.23 9.98 -5.30
CA GLY A 84 -15.99 11.21 -4.55
C GLY A 84 -14.85 11.12 -3.52
N THR A 85 -14.29 9.92 -3.30
CA THR A 85 -13.09 9.75 -2.46
C THR A 85 -11.94 10.60 -2.99
N THR A 86 -11.45 11.51 -2.16
CA THR A 86 -10.33 12.41 -2.48
C THR A 86 -8.98 11.74 -2.23
N VAL A 87 -7.91 12.31 -2.80
CA VAL A 87 -6.53 11.89 -2.52
C VAL A 87 -6.21 11.92 -1.03
N VAL A 88 -6.66 12.96 -0.32
CA VAL A 88 -6.43 13.12 1.12
C VAL A 88 -7.11 12.00 1.91
N GLN A 89 -8.36 11.69 1.60
CA GLN A 89 -9.09 10.60 2.25
C GLN A 89 -8.45 9.24 1.95
N TYR A 90 -8.12 8.98 0.69
CA TYR A 90 -7.46 7.73 0.31
C TYR A 90 -6.15 7.51 1.05
N LEU A 91 -5.26 8.51 1.10
CA LEU A 91 -4.01 8.41 1.87
C LEU A 91 -4.26 8.27 3.37
N ALA A 92 -5.27 8.95 3.92
CA ALA A 92 -5.64 8.83 5.32
C ALA A 92 -6.10 7.40 5.65
N ASP A 93 -6.89 6.76 4.77
CA ASP A 93 -7.32 5.38 4.92
C ASP A 93 -6.13 4.41 4.84
N LEU A 94 -5.19 4.61 3.90
CA LEU A 94 -3.98 3.77 3.83
C LEU A 94 -3.13 3.88 5.10
N ARG A 95 -2.95 5.09 5.62
CA ARG A 95 -2.21 5.32 6.88
C ARG A 95 -2.92 4.74 8.09
N ARG A 96 -4.25 4.88 8.17
CA ARG A 96 -5.08 4.25 9.20
C ARG A 96 -4.91 2.73 9.16
N ALA A 97 -4.93 2.12 7.98
CA ALA A 97 -4.71 0.69 7.82
C ALA A 97 -3.36 0.23 8.40
N ILE A 98 -2.29 1.01 8.18
CA ILE A 98 -0.95 0.73 8.73
C ILE A 98 -0.93 0.81 10.25
N GLN A 99 -1.71 1.71 10.85
CA GLN A 99 -1.72 1.96 12.30
C GLN A 99 -2.61 1.02 13.11
N LEU A 100 -3.45 0.20 12.47
CA LEU A 100 -4.37 -0.67 13.19
C LEU A 100 -3.61 -1.73 14.02
N PRO A 101 -3.96 -1.95 15.29
CA PRO A 101 -3.36 -3.03 16.08
C PRO A 101 -3.57 -4.42 15.49
N SER A 102 -4.66 -4.61 14.74
CA SER A 102 -4.98 -5.86 14.02
C SER A 102 -4.26 -6.00 12.67
N ALA A 103 -3.42 -5.02 12.30
CA ALA A 103 -2.66 -5.05 11.07
C ALA A 103 -1.67 -6.21 11.05
N ARG A 104 -1.70 -7.00 9.98
CA ARG A 104 -0.73 -8.06 9.73
C ARG A 104 0.37 -7.51 8.83
N LEU A 105 1.58 -7.46 9.36
CA LEU A 105 2.75 -6.92 8.69
C LEU A 105 3.54 -8.07 8.06
N LEU A 106 3.84 -7.97 6.78
CA LEU A 106 4.69 -8.91 6.07
C LEU A 106 5.84 -8.20 5.36
N ALA A 107 6.90 -8.94 5.06
CA ALA A 107 8.03 -8.46 4.28
C ALA A 107 8.60 -9.55 3.37
N TYR A 108 9.07 -9.17 2.18
CA TYR A 108 9.56 -10.09 1.16
C TYR A 108 10.42 -9.39 0.09
N VAL A 109 11.14 -10.18 -0.70
CA VAL A 109 11.86 -9.72 -1.89
C VAL A 109 11.00 -9.94 -3.13
N ARG A 110 10.92 -8.95 -4.02
CA ARG A 110 10.27 -9.07 -5.33
C ARG A 110 11.02 -8.29 -6.39
N ARG A 111 11.37 -8.97 -7.50
CA ARG A 111 12.12 -8.40 -8.63
C ARG A 111 13.40 -7.67 -8.19
N GLY A 112 14.11 -8.23 -7.22
CA GLY A 112 15.36 -7.68 -6.68
C GLY A 112 15.20 -6.50 -5.72
N GLY A 113 13.96 -6.14 -5.33
CA GLY A 113 13.72 -5.10 -4.33
C GLY A 113 13.02 -5.62 -3.08
N TYR A 114 13.26 -4.95 -1.96
CA TYR A 114 12.67 -5.25 -0.65
C TYR A 114 11.33 -4.55 -0.48
N ILE A 115 10.32 -5.32 -0.09
CA ILE A 115 8.94 -4.88 0.07
C ILE A 115 8.48 -5.19 1.49
N ALA A 116 7.76 -4.23 2.09
CA ALA A 116 6.91 -4.49 3.24
C ALA A 116 5.44 -4.31 2.82
N GLY A 117 4.54 -5.04 3.47
CA GLY A 117 3.11 -4.96 3.21
C GLY A 117 2.32 -5.02 4.51
N VAL A 118 1.21 -4.29 4.57
CA VAL A 118 0.24 -4.36 5.66
C VAL A 118 -1.09 -4.84 5.12
N ILE A 119 -1.72 -5.78 5.83
CA ILE A 119 -3.07 -6.27 5.54
C ILE A 119 -3.97 -6.11 6.76
N VAL A 120 -5.17 -5.62 6.51
CA VAL A 120 -6.23 -5.47 7.52
C VAL A 120 -7.59 -5.81 6.90
N PRO A 121 -8.61 -6.20 7.69
CA PRO A 121 -9.98 -6.22 7.22
C PRO A 121 -10.39 -4.81 6.75
N THR A 122 -10.97 -4.71 5.55
CA THR A 122 -11.41 -3.42 4.97
C THR A 122 -12.40 -2.70 5.88
N ALA A 123 -13.30 -3.45 6.51
CA ALA A 123 -14.31 -2.91 7.44
C ALA A 123 -13.71 -2.30 8.72
N SER A 124 -12.45 -2.59 9.06
CA SER A 124 -11.75 -1.95 10.18
C SER A 124 -11.20 -0.56 9.82
N VAL A 125 -11.16 -0.20 8.54
CA VAL A 125 -10.59 1.07 8.04
C VAL A 125 -11.65 1.97 7.42
N LEU A 126 -12.54 1.38 6.62
CA LEU A 126 -13.55 2.09 5.83
C LEU A 126 -14.93 1.95 6.46
N THR A 127 -15.63 3.06 6.61
CA THR A 127 -17.04 3.06 7.01
C THR A 127 -17.93 2.62 5.84
N PRO A 128 -19.20 2.22 6.09
CA PRO A 128 -20.12 1.83 5.03
C PRO A 128 -20.29 2.87 3.91
N THR A 129 -20.19 4.16 4.22
CA THR A 129 -20.29 5.24 3.23
C THR A 129 -19.04 5.42 2.37
N GLN A 130 -17.89 4.92 2.83
CA GLN A 130 -16.62 4.94 2.09
C GLN A 130 -16.43 3.72 1.18
N LEU A 131 -17.19 2.64 1.40
CA LEU A 131 -17.12 1.42 0.60
C LEU A 131 -17.68 1.67 -0.80
N GLY A 132 -16.92 1.30 -1.82
CA GLY A 132 -17.42 1.24 -3.19
C GLY A 132 -18.15 -0.07 -3.48
N LEU A 133 -18.83 -0.13 -4.62
CA LEU A 133 -19.64 -1.29 -5.03
C LEU A 133 -18.81 -2.54 -5.37
N GLY A 134 -17.51 -2.38 -5.61
CA GLY A 134 -16.53 -3.44 -5.79
C GLY A 134 -15.62 -3.65 -4.59
N ALA A 135 -16.05 -3.23 -3.39
CA ALA A 135 -15.26 -3.42 -2.17
C ALA A 135 -14.97 -4.91 -1.91
N LEU A 136 -13.75 -5.18 -1.42
CA LEU A 136 -13.25 -6.50 -1.10
C LEU A 136 -12.86 -6.59 0.39
N PRO A 137 -12.85 -7.79 0.99
CA PRO A 137 -12.77 -7.98 2.45
C PRO A 137 -11.48 -7.50 3.12
N PHE A 138 -10.36 -7.42 2.41
CA PHE A 138 -9.07 -7.01 2.99
C PHE A 138 -8.47 -5.82 2.27
N LEU A 139 -7.91 -4.87 3.00
CA LEU A 139 -7.11 -3.77 2.47
C LEU A 139 -5.63 -4.09 2.63
N LEU A 140 -4.90 -4.06 1.51
CA LEU A 140 -3.46 -4.26 1.42
C LEU A 140 -2.76 -2.94 1.08
N VAL A 141 -1.76 -2.58 1.87
CA VAL A 141 -0.86 -1.44 1.60
C VAL A 141 0.54 -1.97 1.30
N ILE A 142 1.14 -1.53 0.20
CA ILE A 142 2.47 -1.95 -0.26
C ILE A 142 3.47 -0.83 -0.10
N TYR A 143 4.58 -1.12 0.56
CA TYR A 143 5.68 -0.21 0.84
C TYR A 143 6.98 -0.72 0.20
N SER A 144 7.66 0.14 -0.55
CA SER A 144 8.98 -0.15 -1.09
C SER A 144 10.05 0.28 -0.10
N VAL A 145 10.68 -0.70 0.54
CA VAL A 145 11.72 -0.50 1.55
C VAL A 145 12.94 0.18 0.94
N ASP A 146 13.30 -0.18 -0.29
CA ASP A 146 14.44 0.40 -0.98
C ASP A 146 14.23 1.87 -1.37
N ARG A 147 12.99 2.33 -1.44
CA ARG A 147 12.67 3.71 -1.83
C ARG A 147 12.11 4.54 -0.70
N GLY A 148 11.70 3.91 0.41
CA GLY A 148 11.13 4.60 1.54
C GLY A 148 9.73 5.18 1.25
N ILE A 149 8.93 4.53 0.40
CA ILE A 149 7.66 5.07 -0.11
C ILE A 149 6.53 4.04 -0.12
N ILE A 150 5.29 4.50 0.02
CA ILE A 150 4.10 3.72 -0.32
C ILE A 150 3.98 3.63 -1.84
N VAL A 151 3.82 2.43 -2.37
CA VAL A 151 3.71 2.15 -3.81
C VAL A 151 2.25 2.02 -4.23
N SER A 152 1.43 1.36 -3.40
CA SER A 152 0.02 1.14 -3.70
C SER A 152 -0.78 0.82 -2.44
N GLY A 153 -2.08 1.08 -2.49
CA GLY A 153 -3.06 0.55 -1.55
C GLY A 153 -4.29 0.07 -2.31
N TYR A 154 -4.79 -1.13 -1.99
CA TYR A 154 -5.93 -1.71 -2.67
C TYR A 154 -6.56 -2.84 -1.89
N GLN A 155 -7.81 -3.12 -2.20
CA GLN A 155 -8.55 -4.19 -1.56
C GLN A 155 -8.34 -5.51 -2.33
N ILE A 156 -8.32 -6.61 -1.61
CA ILE A 156 -8.12 -7.97 -2.13
C ILE A 156 -9.14 -8.92 -1.50
N PHE A 157 -9.52 -9.96 -2.24
CA PHE A 157 -10.39 -11.01 -1.69
C PHE A 157 -9.63 -11.96 -0.77
N ALA A 158 -8.42 -12.34 -1.17
CA ALA A 158 -7.56 -13.24 -0.43
C ALA A 158 -6.08 -12.99 -0.74
N LEU A 159 -5.20 -13.40 0.18
CA LEU A 159 -3.75 -13.31 0.04
C LEU A 159 -3.20 -13.86 -1.27
N GLY A 160 -3.72 -15.00 -1.74
CA GLY A 160 -3.27 -15.66 -2.97
C GLY A 160 -3.46 -14.82 -4.23
N GLN A 161 -4.35 -13.82 -4.21
CA GLN A 161 -4.59 -12.93 -5.36
C GLN A 161 -3.67 -11.70 -5.36
N ALA A 162 -3.01 -11.40 -4.24
CA ALA A 162 -2.16 -10.20 -4.12
C ALA A 162 -0.80 -10.34 -4.84
N GLY A 163 -0.48 -11.52 -5.39
CA GLY A 163 0.84 -11.79 -5.95
C GLY A 163 1.96 -11.69 -4.91
N ILE A 164 1.61 -11.89 -3.63
CA ILE A 164 2.56 -12.01 -2.52
C ILE A 164 3.24 -13.39 -2.67
N PRO A 165 4.58 -13.44 -2.71
CA PRO A 165 5.31 -14.70 -2.85
C PRO A 165 5.08 -15.61 -1.63
N ARG A 166 5.23 -16.93 -1.81
CA ARG A 166 5.06 -17.90 -0.71
C ARG A 166 6.12 -17.72 0.37
N GLU A 167 7.26 -17.17 -0.03
CA GLU A 167 8.42 -16.84 0.79
C GLU A 167 8.21 -15.55 1.61
N ALA A 168 7.04 -14.90 1.50
CA ALA A 168 6.75 -13.73 2.31
C ALA A 168 6.68 -14.08 3.80
N ARG A 169 7.32 -13.24 4.60
CA ARG A 169 7.47 -13.46 6.03
C ARG A 169 6.57 -12.54 6.80
N TRP A 170 5.81 -13.09 7.74
CA TRP A 170 5.04 -12.30 8.70
C TRP A 170 5.99 -11.77 9.77
N LEU A 171 6.00 -10.46 9.96
CA LEU A 171 6.88 -9.79 10.91
C LEU A 171 6.26 -9.71 12.31
N ASN A 172 4.93 -9.70 12.40
CA ASN A 172 4.22 -9.82 13.67
C ASN A 172 3.50 -11.17 13.77
N GLY A 173 3.63 -11.78 14.95
CA GLY A 173 3.05 -13.08 15.27
C GLY A 173 1.88 -12.95 16.23
N GLN A 174 0.67 -12.83 15.69
CA GLN A 174 -0.50 -13.67 15.98
C GLN A 174 -1.68 -13.26 15.10
#